data_AF-A0A1Y3SX73-F1
#
_entry.id   AF-A0A1Y3SX73-F1
#
_cell.length_a   1.000
_cell.length_b   1.000
_cell.length_c   1.000
_cell.angle_alpha   90.00
_cell.angle_beta   90.00
_cell.angle_gamma   90.00
#
_symmetry.space_group_name_H-M   'P 1'
#
loop_
_entity.id
_entity.type
_entity.pdbx_description
1 polymer ?
#
loop_
_entity_poly.entity_id
_entity_poly.type
_entity_poly.pdbx_seq_one_letter_code
_entity_poly.pdbx_strand_id
1 'polypeptide(L)'
;MESSNFMQSNYTDNYNAIQLSLPLDLGIKINPDDEVVSFLKALEGVNLKKYLKRDERRGRKGYDNVLLLKAVLLARMVSDCDVRNLESLCKHDIRFMYIMQEATPSHMTFERLMKNYLIDDIDHIFFDIVNNICNLMNVDKSIQYIDGTKIEANANKYSFVYKARILNARMKLFSKITDSIIQMNMERGFDFPYHYFYCAQEIGYIVQYLMETMINDDIKMVYGRGKRKTEIQRWYDLFLGYYTKLDEYEFWLFIIGNDRNSCSKIDHDATMCATKIDFYCNTGLS
;
A
#
# COMPACT_ATOMS: atom_id res chain seq x y z
N MET A 1 10.12 85.88 -53.56
CA MET A 1 10.52 84.49 -53.91
C MET A 1 11.38 83.98 -52.77
N GLU A 2 10.73 83.41 -51.76
CA GLU A 2 11.42 82.70 -50.67
C GLU A 2 11.34 81.21 -50.98
N SER A 3 12.49 80.60 -51.21
CA SER A 3 12.64 79.17 -51.45
C SER A 3 12.65 78.44 -50.12
N SER A 4 11.52 77.83 -49.76
CA SER A 4 11.40 76.91 -48.63
C SER A 4 11.94 75.53 -49.01
N ASN A 5 13.19 75.25 -48.62
CA ASN A 5 13.74 73.90 -48.62
C ASN A 5 13.14 73.10 -47.46
N PHE A 6 12.16 72.24 -47.76
CA PHE A 6 11.76 71.19 -46.83
C PHE A 6 12.79 70.06 -46.90
N MET A 7 13.53 69.86 -45.82
CA MET A 7 14.37 68.69 -45.59
C MET A 7 13.46 67.46 -45.49
N GLN A 8 13.33 66.72 -46.59
CA GLN A 8 12.65 65.43 -46.58
C GLN A 8 13.60 64.40 -45.99
N SER A 9 13.19 63.75 -44.90
CA SER A 9 13.93 62.61 -44.34
C SER A 9 13.94 61.47 -45.36
N ASN A 10 15.13 61.03 -45.80
CA ASN A 10 15.28 59.84 -46.63
C ASN A 10 14.87 58.60 -45.81
N TYR A 11 13.65 58.09 -46.02
CA TYR A 11 13.17 56.83 -45.47
C TYR A 11 13.57 55.62 -46.34
N THR A 12 14.68 55.72 -47.06
CA THR A 12 15.28 54.57 -47.75
C THR A 12 16.37 54.01 -46.84
N ASP A 13 16.33 52.70 -46.65
CA ASP A 13 17.36 51.87 -46.00
C ASP A 13 17.16 51.56 -44.52
N ASN A 14 16.00 50.98 -44.16
CA ASN A 14 15.93 49.84 -43.22
C ASN A 14 14.50 49.27 -43.12
N TYR A 15 13.93 48.83 -44.25
CA TYR A 15 12.76 47.94 -44.20
C TYR A 15 13.24 46.52 -43.96
N ASN A 16 13.43 46.14 -42.68
CA ASN A 16 13.51 44.74 -42.31
C ASN A 16 12.09 44.18 -42.36
N ALA A 17 11.68 43.72 -43.54
CA ALA A 17 10.53 42.85 -43.65
C ALA A 17 10.82 41.63 -42.77
N ILE A 18 10.27 41.58 -41.56
CA ILE A 18 10.26 40.35 -40.76
C ILE A 18 9.31 39.43 -41.53
N GLN A 19 9.86 38.71 -42.51
CA GLN A 19 9.11 37.68 -43.21
C GLN A 19 8.85 36.58 -42.19
N LEU A 20 7.60 36.51 -41.71
CA LEU A 20 7.14 35.39 -40.92
C LEU A 20 7.27 34.15 -41.80
N SER A 21 8.29 33.32 -41.53
CA SER A 21 8.31 31.97 -42.06
C SER A 21 7.11 31.24 -41.45
N LEU A 22 6.26 30.61 -42.26
CA LEU A 22 5.30 29.63 -41.78
C LEU A 22 6.08 28.31 -41.64
N PRO A 23 6.50 27.89 -40.43
CA PRO A 23 7.09 26.58 -40.26
C PRO A 23 6.01 25.54 -40.57
N LEU A 24 6.07 24.97 -41.78
CA LEU A 24 5.23 23.86 -42.21
C LEU A 24 5.74 22.57 -41.55
N ASP A 25 5.58 22.49 -40.23
CA ASP A 25 5.73 21.24 -39.51
C ASP A 25 4.34 20.64 -39.30
N LEU A 26 3.93 19.82 -40.27
CA LEU A 26 2.63 19.14 -40.29
C LEU A 26 2.63 17.84 -39.47
N GLY A 27 3.75 17.51 -38.82
CA GLY A 27 3.87 16.34 -37.97
C GLY A 27 3.37 16.60 -36.56
N ILE A 28 2.77 15.57 -35.95
CA ILE A 28 2.48 15.58 -34.52
C ILE A 28 3.82 15.60 -33.77
N LYS A 29 4.12 16.71 -33.08
CA LYS A 29 5.33 16.87 -32.27
C LYS A 29 5.19 16.14 -30.93
N ILE A 30 5.49 14.85 -30.94
CA ILE A 30 5.72 14.08 -29.71
C ILE A 30 7.20 14.22 -29.34
N ASN A 31 7.49 14.48 -28.07
CA ASN A 31 8.86 14.49 -27.57
C ASN A 31 9.48 13.08 -27.79
N PRO A 32 10.70 12.97 -28.33
CA PRO A 32 11.38 11.68 -28.46
C PRO A 32 11.45 10.86 -27.16
N ASP A 33 11.48 11.54 -26.01
CA ASP A 33 11.53 10.93 -24.68
C ASP A 33 10.14 10.62 -24.09
N ASP A 34 9.06 10.86 -24.84
CA ASP A 34 7.69 10.56 -24.40
C ASP A 34 7.46 9.05 -24.28
N GLU A 35 6.64 8.67 -23.31
CA GLU A 35 6.23 7.30 -23.01
C GLU A 35 5.67 6.56 -24.24
N VAL A 36 4.95 7.26 -25.14
CA VAL A 36 4.38 6.66 -26.34
C VAL A 36 5.43 6.16 -27.30
N VAL A 37 6.54 6.88 -27.44
CA VAL A 37 7.61 6.51 -28.36
C VAL A 37 8.25 5.21 -27.88
N SER A 38 8.54 5.13 -26.58
CA SER A 38 9.05 3.92 -25.93
C SER A 38 8.06 2.76 -26.01
N PHE A 39 6.78 3.03 -25.77
CA PHE A 39 5.70 2.04 -25.88
C PHE A 39 5.58 1.47 -27.29
N LEU A 40 5.57 2.32 -28.32
CA LEU A 40 5.47 1.88 -29.70
C LEU A 40 6.67 1.04 -30.12
N LYS A 41 7.88 1.46 -29.71
CA LYS A 41 9.12 0.71 -29.94
C LYS A 41 9.09 -0.65 -29.23
N ALA A 42 8.57 -0.73 -28.01
CA ALA A 42 8.42 -1.99 -27.28
C ALA A 42 7.41 -2.95 -27.96
N LEU A 43 6.43 -2.39 -28.68
CA LEU A 43 5.49 -3.16 -29.49
C LEU A 43 6.01 -3.52 -30.89
N GLU A 44 7.14 -2.95 -31.33
CA GLU A 44 7.76 -3.35 -32.60
C GLU A 44 8.20 -4.82 -32.52
N GLY A 45 7.74 -5.63 -33.48
CA GLY A 45 8.00 -7.08 -33.50
C GLY A 45 6.96 -7.92 -32.75
N VAL A 46 6.07 -7.34 -31.95
CA VAL A 46 4.96 -8.08 -31.33
C VAL A 46 3.84 -8.30 -32.35
N ASN A 47 3.50 -9.56 -32.61
CA ASN A 47 2.38 -9.88 -33.50
C ASN A 47 1.03 -9.67 -32.82
N LEU A 48 0.55 -8.42 -32.75
CA LEU A 48 -0.72 -8.04 -32.12
C LEU A 48 -1.95 -8.71 -32.76
N LYS A 49 -1.86 -9.14 -34.02
CA LYS A 49 -2.94 -9.86 -34.69
C LYS A 49 -3.24 -11.20 -34.04
N LYS A 50 -2.31 -11.76 -33.26
CA LYS A 50 -2.52 -13.02 -32.51
C LYS A 50 -3.59 -12.91 -31.44
N TYR A 51 -3.90 -11.70 -30.97
CA TYR A 51 -4.91 -11.44 -29.94
C TYR A 51 -6.27 -11.03 -30.51
N LEU A 52 -6.36 -10.89 -31.83
CA LEU A 52 -7.55 -10.44 -32.53
C LEU A 52 -8.20 -11.62 -33.26
N LYS A 53 -9.51 -11.78 -33.09
CA LYS A 53 -10.30 -12.75 -33.85
C LYS A 53 -10.19 -12.41 -35.34
N ARG A 54 -9.98 -13.44 -36.16
CA ARG A 54 -10.07 -13.32 -37.62
C ARG A 54 -11.55 -13.12 -37.95
N ASP A 55 -11.90 -11.95 -38.44
CA ASP A 55 -13.28 -11.64 -38.80
C ASP A 55 -13.38 -11.27 -40.26
N GLU A 56 -14.35 -11.88 -40.95
CA GLU A 56 -14.71 -11.53 -42.32
C GLU A 56 -15.56 -10.27 -42.27
N ARG A 57 -14.92 -9.11 -42.42
CA ARG A 57 -15.62 -7.82 -42.42
C ARG A 57 -16.61 -7.75 -43.57
N ARG A 58 -17.92 -7.83 -43.28
CA ARG A 58 -18.99 -7.46 -44.22
C ARG A 58 -19.50 -6.05 -43.92
N GLY A 59 -19.55 -5.19 -44.94
CA GLY A 59 -20.07 -3.81 -44.84
C GLY A 59 -18.99 -2.71 -44.85
N ARG A 60 -19.31 -1.56 -44.25
CA ARG A 60 -18.44 -0.36 -44.26
C ARG A 60 -17.11 -0.65 -43.55
N LYS A 61 -16.01 -0.16 -44.10
CA LYS A 61 -14.68 -0.27 -43.49
C LYS A 61 -14.68 0.41 -42.11
N GLY A 62 -14.64 -0.39 -41.06
CA GLY A 62 -14.47 0.08 -39.69
C GLY A 62 -13.02 0.46 -39.38
N TYR A 63 -12.78 0.94 -38.15
CA TYR A 63 -11.44 1.25 -37.64
C TYR A 63 -10.51 0.03 -37.69
N ASP A 64 -9.20 0.28 -37.66
CA ASP A 64 -8.20 -0.77 -37.54
C ASP A 64 -8.19 -1.29 -36.10
N ASN A 65 -8.48 -2.58 -35.93
CA ASN A 65 -8.52 -3.23 -34.62
C ASN A 65 -7.14 -3.25 -33.95
N VAL A 66 -6.05 -3.24 -34.73
CA VAL A 66 -4.68 -3.17 -34.20
C VAL A 66 -4.42 -1.79 -33.59
N LEU A 67 -4.86 -0.71 -34.24
CA LEU A 67 -4.71 0.64 -33.70
C LEU A 67 -5.57 0.83 -32.45
N LEU A 68 -6.81 0.33 -32.46
CA LEU A 68 -7.67 0.34 -31.28
C LEU A 68 -7.04 -0.43 -30.12
N LEU A 69 -6.45 -1.60 -30.37
CA LEU A 69 -5.75 -2.38 -29.34
C LEU A 69 -4.53 -1.63 -28.79
N LYS A 70 -3.74 -0.96 -29.65
CA LYS A 70 -2.62 -0.12 -29.22
C LYS A 70 -3.08 1.02 -28.31
N ALA A 71 -4.18 1.69 -28.65
CA ALA A 71 -4.74 2.75 -27.82
C ALA A 71 -5.19 2.21 -26.44
N VAL A 72 -5.87 1.06 -26.40
CA VAL A 72 -6.27 0.43 -25.14
C VAL A 72 -5.07 0.05 -24.27
N LEU A 73 -4.03 -0.53 -24.87
CA LEU A 73 -2.81 -0.92 -24.15
C LEU A 73 -2.03 0.28 -23.61
N LEU A 74 -1.93 1.37 -24.39
CA LEU A 74 -1.33 2.61 -23.91
C LEU A 74 -2.14 3.20 -22.75
N ALA A 75 -3.47 3.22 -22.87
CA ALA A 75 -4.33 3.68 -21.76
C ALA A 75 -4.07 2.87 -20.50
N ARG A 76 -3.87 1.55 -20.59
CA ARG A 76 -3.60 0.69 -19.42
C ARG A 76 -2.28 1.02 -18.73
N MET A 77 -1.31 1.52 -19.50
CA MET A 77 -0.01 1.94 -18.98
C MET A 77 -0.08 3.30 -18.29
N VAL A 78 -0.84 4.26 -18.83
CA VAL A 78 -0.76 5.68 -18.43
C VAL A 78 -1.96 6.15 -17.58
N SER A 79 -3.14 5.53 -17.74
CA SER A 79 -4.40 6.02 -17.19
C SER A 79 -5.40 4.89 -16.87
N ASP A 80 -6.61 5.26 -16.48
CA ASP A 80 -7.71 4.32 -16.27
C ASP A 80 -8.30 3.87 -17.61
N CYS A 81 -8.47 2.56 -17.78
CA CYS A 81 -8.99 1.92 -19.00
C CYS A 81 -10.51 1.97 -19.16
N ASP A 82 -11.17 3.03 -18.71
CA ASP A 82 -12.59 3.21 -19.02
C ASP A 82 -12.78 3.51 -20.52
N VAL A 83 -13.79 2.89 -21.11
CA VAL A 83 -14.15 3.00 -22.53
C VAL A 83 -14.52 4.44 -22.91
N ARG A 84 -15.14 5.18 -21.97
CA ARG A 84 -15.44 6.61 -22.16
C ARG A 84 -14.20 7.48 -22.04
N ASN A 85 -13.29 7.11 -21.14
CA ASN A 85 -12.00 7.79 -21.04
C ASN A 85 -11.18 7.61 -22.33
N LEU A 86 -11.15 6.40 -22.90
CA LEU A 86 -10.53 6.12 -24.19
C LEU A 86 -11.07 7.01 -25.32
N GLU A 87 -12.39 7.19 -25.41
CA GLU A 87 -12.99 8.12 -26.37
C GLU A 87 -12.50 9.56 -26.16
N SER A 88 -12.44 10.01 -24.90
CA SER A 88 -11.93 11.34 -24.53
C SER A 88 -10.45 11.52 -24.91
N LEU A 89 -9.62 10.52 -24.60
CA LEU A 89 -8.19 10.51 -24.90
C LEU A 89 -7.94 10.60 -26.39
N CYS A 90 -8.66 9.83 -27.22
CA CYS A 90 -8.53 9.94 -28.69
C CYS A 90 -8.94 11.30 -29.26
N LYS A 91 -9.75 12.10 -28.54
CA LYS A 91 -10.17 13.45 -28.94
C LYS A 91 -9.28 14.56 -28.44
N HIS A 92 -8.56 14.35 -27.34
CA HIS A 92 -7.89 15.45 -26.62
C HIS A 92 -6.39 15.21 -26.35
N ASP A 93 -5.95 13.95 -26.25
CA ASP A 93 -4.55 13.65 -25.97
C ASP A 93 -3.77 13.37 -27.27
N ILE A 94 -2.71 14.15 -27.48
CA ILE A 94 -1.83 14.09 -28.66
C ILE A 94 -1.22 12.70 -28.88
N ARG A 95 -0.99 11.95 -27.79
CA ARG A 95 -0.46 10.58 -27.77
C ARG A 95 -1.41 9.60 -28.44
N PHE A 96 -2.69 9.72 -28.11
CA PHE A 96 -3.74 8.87 -28.63
C PHE A 96 -4.14 9.30 -30.05
N MET A 97 -4.12 10.59 -30.35
CA MET A 97 -4.27 11.10 -31.71
C MET A 97 -3.20 10.54 -32.64
N TYR A 98 -1.94 10.47 -32.18
CA TYR A 98 -0.85 9.90 -32.95
C TYR A 98 -1.03 8.41 -33.24
N ILE A 99 -1.36 7.61 -32.22
CA ILE A 99 -1.63 6.17 -32.41
C ILE A 99 -2.81 5.94 -33.35
N MET A 100 -3.88 6.72 -33.19
CA MET A 100 -5.11 6.56 -33.97
C MET A 100 -5.09 7.29 -35.32
N GLN A 101 -3.99 7.98 -35.67
CA GLN A 101 -3.89 8.79 -36.90
C GLN A 101 -5.04 9.80 -37.00
N GLU A 102 -5.28 10.54 -35.91
CA GLU A 102 -6.36 11.53 -35.73
C GLU A 102 -7.79 10.96 -35.80
N ALA A 103 -7.94 9.64 -35.92
CA ALA A 103 -9.23 9.01 -35.89
C ALA A 103 -9.82 9.08 -34.47
N THR A 104 -11.10 9.44 -34.38
CA THR A 104 -11.82 9.63 -33.11
C THR A 104 -12.90 8.56 -32.91
N PRO A 105 -12.52 7.32 -32.55
CA PRO A 105 -13.47 6.25 -32.28
C PRO A 105 -14.35 6.59 -31.06
N SER A 106 -15.62 6.19 -31.13
CA SER A 106 -16.55 6.30 -30.00
C SER A 106 -16.32 5.22 -28.96
N HIS A 107 -16.80 5.41 -27.72
CA HIS A 107 -16.76 4.38 -26.68
C HIS A 107 -17.38 3.06 -27.15
N MET A 108 -18.49 3.11 -27.91
CA MET A 108 -19.11 1.90 -28.48
C MET A 108 -18.15 1.10 -29.37
N THR A 109 -17.19 1.76 -30.01
CA THR A 109 -16.18 1.11 -30.85
C THR A 109 -15.19 0.30 -30.01
N PHE A 110 -14.72 0.87 -28.90
CA PHE A 110 -13.85 0.18 -27.95
C PHE A 110 -14.58 -0.95 -27.21
N GLU A 111 -15.85 -0.74 -26.84
CA GLU A 111 -16.67 -1.79 -26.22
C GLU A 111 -16.85 -2.99 -27.17
N ARG A 112 -17.08 -2.72 -28.46
CA ARG A 112 -17.13 -3.76 -29.49
C ARG A 112 -15.79 -4.48 -29.64
N LEU A 113 -14.67 -3.75 -29.60
CA LEU A 113 -13.34 -4.37 -29.61
C LEU A 113 -13.23 -5.40 -28.48
N MET A 114 -13.47 -4.96 -27.24
CA MET A 114 -13.33 -5.78 -26.04
C MET A 114 -14.24 -7.01 -26.05
N LYS A 115 -15.51 -6.86 -26.45
CA LYS A 115 -16.48 -7.97 -26.42
C LYS A 115 -16.35 -8.92 -27.61
N ASN A 116 -16.17 -8.37 -28.81
CA ASN A 116 -16.39 -9.13 -30.04
C ASN A 116 -15.10 -9.50 -30.77
N TYR A 117 -14.04 -8.70 -30.63
CA TYR A 117 -12.83 -8.85 -31.46
C TYR A 117 -11.61 -9.36 -30.72
N LEU A 118 -11.52 -9.21 -29.39
CA LEU A 118 -10.45 -9.84 -28.61
C LEU A 118 -10.68 -11.35 -28.48
N ILE A 119 -9.60 -12.12 -28.57
CA ILE A 119 -9.61 -13.58 -28.34
C ILE A 119 -9.68 -13.89 -26.84
N ASP A 120 -9.01 -13.06 -26.04
CA ASP A 120 -8.89 -13.21 -24.59
C ASP A 120 -9.13 -11.86 -23.90
N ASP A 121 -9.19 -11.85 -22.58
CA ASP A 121 -9.35 -10.63 -21.80
C ASP A 121 -8.16 -9.67 -21.99
N ILE A 122 -8.44 -8.37 -21.90
CA ILE A 122 -7.44 -7.33 -22.13
C ILE A 122 -6.29 -7.42 -21.12
N ASP A 123 -6.57 -7.83 -19.88
CA ASP A 123 -5.55 -7.98 -18.85
C ASP A 123 -4.60 -9.14 -19.17
N HIS A 124 -5.13 -10.27 -19.65
CA HIS A 124 -4.30 -11.39 -20.11
C HIS A 124 -3.41 -10.98 -21.28
N ILE A 125 -3.95 -10.23 -22.25
CA ILE A 125 -3.18 -9.72 -23.39
C ILE A 125 -2.07 -8.76 -22.91
N PHE A 126 -2.39 -7.86 -21.99
CA PHE A 126 -1.43 -6.92 -21.41
C PHE A 126 -0.29 -7.66 -20.70
N PHE A 127 -0.61 -8.63 -19.83
CA PHE A 127 0.40 -9.43 -19.13
C PHE A 127 1.25 -10.26 -20.08
N ASP A 128 0.68 -10.87 -21.13
CA ASP A 128 1.48 -11.61 -22.13
C ASP A 128 2.46 -10.67 -22.85
N ILE A 129 2.02 -9.49 -23.27
CA ILE A 129 2.91 -8.50 -23.91
C ILE A 129 4.03 -8.08 -22.96
N VAL A 130 3.72 -7.71 -21.71
CA VAL A 130 4.72 -7.31 -20.71
C VAL A 130 5.70 -8.45 -20.44
N ASN A 131 5.23 -9.69 -20.30
CA ASN A 131 6.09 -10.85 -20.10
C ASN A 131 7.05 -11.08 -21.27
N ASN A 132 6.58 -10.91 -22.50
CA ASN A 132 7.43 -11.01 -23.69
C ASN A 132 8.50 -9.91 -23.72
N ILE A 133 8.14 -8.67 -23.37
CA ILE A 133 9.09 -7.55 -23.26
C ILE A 133 10.14 -7.82 -22.18
N CYS A 134 9.72 -8.24 -20.98
CA CYS A 134 10.65 -8.59 -19.90
C CYS A 134 11.63 -9.69 -20.29
N ASN A 135 11.16 -10.71 -21.04
CA ASN A 135 12.02 -11.79 -21.51
C ASN A 135 13.05 -11.28 -22.54
N LEU A 136 12.64 -10.40 -23.47
CA LEU A 136 13.55 -9.78 -24.45
C LEU A 136 14.60 -8.88 -23.78
N MET A 137 14.21 -8.17 -22.73
CA MET A 137 15.07 -7.25 -21.97
C MET A 137 15.86 -7.94 -20.85
N ASN A 138 15.69 -9.25 -20.65
CA ASN A 138 16.29 -10.01 -19.56
C ASN A 138 16.07 -9.38 -18.16
N VAL A 139 14.84 -8.90 -17.91
CA VAL A 139 14.46 -8.25 -16.65
C VAL A 139 14.13 -9.32 -15.60
N ASP A 140 14.74 -9.19 -14.42
CA ASP A 140 14.41 -10.02 -13.26
C ASP A 140 13.09 -9.56 -12.63
N LYS A 141 12.06 -10.40 -12.71
CA LYS A 141 10.71 -10.14 -12.17
C LYS A 141 10.63 -10.33 -10.65
N SER A 142 11.67 -10.92 -10.03
CA SER A 142 11.72 -11.13 -8.58
C SER A 142 12.16 -9.89 -7.81
N ILE A 143 12.79 -8.93 -8.50
CA ILE A 143 13.34 -7.72 -7.90
C ILE A 143 12.48 -6.53 -8.32
N GLN A 144 11.83 -5.88 -7.35
CA GLN A 144 11.09 -4.65 -7.59
C GLN A 144 11.99 -3.45 -7.28
N TYR A 145 12.37 -2.70 -8.32
CA TYR A 145 13.08 -1.44 -8.15
C TYR A 145 12.06 -0.32 -7.97
N ILE A 146 11.94 0.19 -6.74
CA ILE A 146 11.09 1.33 -6.43
C ILE A 146 12.00 2.52 -6.13
N ASP A 147 12.27 3.34 -7.14
CA ASP A 147 13.02 4.57 -6.93
C ASP A 147 12.12 5.63 -6.27
N GLY A 148 12.65 6.35 -5.29
CA GLY A 148 11.94 7.45 -4.61
C GLY A 148 10.92 7.08 -3.53
N THR A 149 10.72 5.81 -3.15
CA THR A 149 9.83 5.48 -2.02
C THR A 149 10.57 5.52 -0.69
N LYS A 150 10.39 6.63 0.02
CA LYS A 150 10.59 6.68 1.46
C LYS A 150 9.41 5.94 2.08
N ILE A 151 9.57 4.63 2.30
CA ILE A 151 8.61 3.87 3.12
C ILE A 151 8.61 4.59 4.46
N GLU A 152 7.50 5.23 4.82
CA GLU A 152 7.32 5.64 6.20
C GLU A 152 7.46 4.36 7.00
N ALA A 153 8.56 4.24 7.76
CA ALA A 153 8.66 3.20 8.77
C ALA A 153 7.33 3.23 9.50
N ASN A 154 6.71 2.05 9.72
CA ASN A 154 5.54 1.93 10.57
C ASN A 154 5.96 2.40 11.98
N ALA A 155 5.99 3.72 12.14
CA ALA A 155 6.46 4.43 13.30
C ALA A 155 5.28 4.45 14.24
N ASN A 156 4.92 3.26 14.70
CA ASN A 156 3.97 3.15 15.78
C ASN A 156 4.55 4.00 16.92
N LYS A 157 3.77 5.00 17.34
CA LYS A 157 4.16 6.06 18.27
C LYS A 157 4.72 5.52 19.61
N TYR A 158 4.50 4.23 19.87
CA TYR A 158 4.94 3.46 21.03
C TYR A 158 5.78 2.23 20.64
N SER A 159 6.91 2.45 19.96
CA SER A 159 7.82 1.40 19.50
C SER A 159 8.80 0.90 20.57
N PHE A 160 9.01 1.66 21.65
CA PHE A 160 9.99 1.31 22.70
C PHE A 160 9.35 0.69 23.93
N VAL A 161 10.07 -0.24 24.53
CA VAL A 161 9.75 -0.93 25.79
C VAL A 161 10.76 -0.50 26.84
N TYR A 162 10.30 -0.16 28.04
CA TYR A 162 11.14 0.35 29.13
C TYR A 162 11.12 -0.59 30.33
N LYS A 163 12.31 -1.00 30.79
CA LYS A 163 12.51 -1.95 31.91
C LYS A 163 11.86 -1.46 33.20
N ALA A 164 12.11 -0.21 33.59
CA ALA A 164 11.56 0.36 34.83
C ALA A 164 10.02 0.35 34.84
N ARG A 165 9.40 0.61 33.67
CA ARG A 165 7.93 0.58 33.54
C ARG A 165 7.37 -0.82 33.71
N ILE A 166 8.04 -1.83 33.14
CA ILE A 166 7.67 -3.24 33.32
C ILE A 166 7.78 -3.63 34.79
N LEU A 167 8.91 -3.32 35.44
CA LEU A 167 9.12 -3.66 36.85
C LEU A 167 8.05 -3.05 37.77
N ASN A 168 7.75 -1.77 37.60
CA ASN A 168 6.71 -1.09 38.38
C ASN A 168 5.31 -1.66 38.12
N ALA A 169 4.98 -1.97 36.86
CA ALA A 169 3.70 -2.58 36.52
C ALA A 169 3.59 -4.02 37.06
N ARG A 170 4.68 -4.79 37.00
CA ARG A 170 4.77 -6.16 37.52
C ARG A 170 4.59 -6.21 39.04
N MET A 171 5.21 -5.30 39.79
CA MET A 171 5.00 -5.21 41.24
C MET A 171 3.52 -4.95 41.60
N LYS A 172 2.85 -4.04 40.89
CA LYS A 172 1.41 -3.79 41.08
C LYS A 172 0.56 -5.00 40.70
N LEU A 173 0.98 -5.77 39.70
CA LEU A 173 0.29 -6.98 39.28
C LEU A 173 0.41 -8.08 40.35
N PHE A 174 1.58 -8.24 40.98
CA PHE A 174 1.78 -9.20 42.07
C PHE A 174 0.83 -8.96 43.23
N SER A 175 0.67 -7.71 43.69
CA SER A 175 -0.29 -7.40 44.75
C SER A 175 -1.72 -7.80 44.37
N LYS A 176 -2.14 -7.50 43.13
CA LYS A 176 -3.48 -7.87 42.63
C LYS A 176 -3.69 -9.38 42.53
N ILE A 177 -2.65 -10.12 42.13
CA ILE A 177 -2.70 -11.58 42.08
C ILE A 177 -2.91 -12.13 43.49
N THR A 178 -2.14 -11.66 44.47
CA THR A 178 -2.29 -12.07 45.87
C THR A 178 -3.70 -11.81 46.38
N ASP A 179 -4.24 -10.60 46.17
CA ASP A 179 -5.60 -10.25 46.57
C ASP A 179 -6.64 -11.19 45.91
N SER A 180 -6.45 -11.49 44.63
CA SER A 180 -7.34 -12.37 43.86
C SER A 180 -7.28 -13.83 44.31
N ILE A 181 -6.09 -14.35 44.65
CA ILE A 181 -5.92 -15.70 45.19
C ILE A 181 -6.62 -15.82 46.54
N ILE A 182 -6.41 -14.84 47.44
CA ILE A 182 -7.05 -14.82 48.76
C ILE A 182 -8.58 -14.81 48.61
N GLN A 183 -9.11 -13.94 47.76
CA GLN A 183 -10.55 -13.85 47.53
C GLN A 183 -11.11 -15.15 46.95
N MET A 184 -10.45 -15.72 45.93
CA MET A 184 -10.89 -16.97 45.30
C MET A 184 -10.85 -18.14 46.30
N ASN A 185 -9.80 -18.26 47.11
CA ASN A 185 -9.69 -19.27 48.17
C ASN A 185 -10.84 -19.15 49.18
N MET A 186 -11.17 -17.93 49.62
CA MET A 186 -12.31 -17.69 50.54
C MET A 186 -13.66 -18.05 49.92
N GLU A 187 -13.90 -17.67 48.66
CA GLU A 187 -15.19 -17.87 48.00
C GLU A 187 -15.45 -19.33 47.59
N ARG A 188 -14.39 -20.06 47.20
CA ARG A 188 -14.50 -21.40 46.61
C ARG A 188 -13.96 -22.52 47.49
N GLY A 189 -13.30 -22.19 48.60
CA GLY A 189 -12.65 -23.18 49.46
C GLY A 189 -11.42 -23.81 48.82
N PHE A 190 -10.80 -23.14 47.84
CA PHE A 190 -9.49 -23.54 47.33
C PHE A 190 -8.39 -23.18 48.34
N ASP A 191 -7.23 -23.83 48.21
CA ASP A 191 -6.06 -23.59 49.05
C ASP A 191 -4.82 -23.32 48.19
N PHE A 192 -4.94 -22.37 47.25
CA PHE A 192 -3.79 -21.97 46.45
C PHE A 192 -2.82 -21.13 47.29
N PRO A 193 -1.51 -21.42 47.22
CA PRO A 193 -0.51 -20.63 47.93
C PRO A 193 -0.42 -19.23 47.30
N TYR A 194 -0.19 -18.23 48.15
CA TYR A 194 0.04 -16.85 47.72
C TYR A 194 1.41 -16.36 48.22
N HIS A 195 2.04 -15.52 47.41
CA HIS A 195 3.41 -15.07 47.58
C HIS A 195 3.52 -13.55 47.33
N TYR A 196 4.71 -13.00 47.54
CA TYR A 196 5.02 -11.61 47.19
C TYR A 196 5.46 -11.43 45.73
N PHE A 197 5.99 -12.50 45.12
CA PHE A 197 6.47 -12.54 43.75
C PHE A 197 5.91 -13.77 43.07
N TYR A 198 5.61 -13.63 41.78
CA TYR A 198 5.08 -14.73 40.98
C TYR A 198 5.85 -14.82 39.65
N CYS A 199 6.03 -16.03 39.15
CA CYS A 199 6.34 -16.23 37.74
C CYS A 199 5.08 -16.57 36.93
N ALA A 200 5.13 -16.37 35.62
CA ALA A 200 4.01 -16.69 34.73
C ALA A 200 3.57 -18.15 34.89
N GLN A 201 4.52 -19.07 34.99
CA GLN A 201 4.26 -20.51 35.12
C GLN A 201 3.43 -20.86 36.36
N GLU A 202 3.70 -20.25 37.51
CA GLU A 202 2.93 -20.47 38.75
C GLU A 202 1.45 -20.11 38.56
N ILE A 203 1.18 -18.98 37.91
CA ILE A 203 -0.18 -18.55 37.58
C ILE A 203 -0.80 -19.47 36.52
N GLY A 204 0.01 -19.97 35.59
CA GLY A 204 -0.38 -20.96 34.59
C GLY A 204 -0.95 -22.23 35.22
N TYR A 205 -0.39 -22.71 36.34
CA TYR A 205 -0.94 -23.86 37.06
C TYR A 205 -2.33 -23.60 37.65
N ILE A 206 -2.57 -22.39 38.18
CA ILE A 206 -3.90 -21.99 38.66
C ILE A 206 -4.90 -21.96 37.50
N VAL A 207 -4.51 -21.38 36.36
CA VAL A 207 -5.34 -21.33 35.15
C VAL A 207 -5.68 -22.73 34.64
N GLN A 208 -4.69 -23.62 34.60
CA GLN A 208 -4.88 -25.00 34.19
C GLN A 208 -5.86 -25.73 35.12
N TYR A 209 -5.69 -25.59 36.43
CA TYR A 209 -6.61 -26.20 37.40
C TYR A 209 -8.05 -25.69 37.25
N LEU A 210 -8.22 -24.38 37.04
CA LEU A 210 -9.54 -23.78 36.81
C LEU A 210 -10.17 -24.29 35.50
N MET A 211 -9.38 -24.51 34.47
CA MET A 211 -9.84 -25.15 33.24
C MET A 211 -10.30 -26.60 33.49
N GLU A 212 -9.51 -27.38 34.21
CA GLU A 212 -9.81 -28.79 34.51
C GLU A 212 -11.09 -28.92 35.34
N THR A 213 -11.28 -28.04 36.33
CA THR A 213 -12.54 -27.96 37.09
C THR A 213 -13.74 -27.61 36.21
N MET A 214 -13.59 -26.66 35.28
CA MET A 214 -14.66 -26.37 34.31
C MET A 214 -15.00 -27.56 33.40
N ILE A 215 -14.00 -28.33 32.97
CA ILE A 215 -14.20 -29.53 32.15
C ILE A 215 -14.92 -30.62 32.95
N ASN A 216 -14.50 -30.86 34.20
CA ASN A 216 -15.12 -31.86 35.08
C ASN A 216 -16.57 -31.52 35.41
N ASP A 217 -16.89 -30.22 35.55
CA ASP A 217 -18.24 -29.72 35.83
C ASP A 217 -19.11 -29.55 34.56
N ASP A 218 -18.63 -29.97 33.38
CA ASP A 218 -19.27 -29.80 32.06
C ASP A 218 -19.67 -28.33 31.76
N ILE A 219 -18.86 -27.38 32.22
CA ILE A 219 -19.09 -25.95 32.04
C ILE A 219 -18.56 -25.51 30.68
N LYS A 220 -19.47 -25.17 29.77
CA LYS A 220 -19.12 -24.59 28.45
C LYS A 220 -18.75 -23.12 28.57
N MET A 221 -17.59 -22.73 28.06
CA MET A 221 -17.18 -21.32 28.01
C MET A 221 -18.08 -20.49 27.11
N VAL A 222 -18.47 -19.32 27.61
CA VAL A 222 -19.29 -18.38 26.86
C VAL A 222 -18.63 -17.00 26.75
N TYR A 223 -18.63 -16.46 25.54
CA TYR A 223 -18.16 -15.12 25.22
C TYR A 223 -19.17 -14.41 24.30
N GLY A 224 -19.25 -13.09 24.40
CA GLY A 224 -20.15 -12.25 23.59
C GLY A 224 -21.35 -11.67 24.35
N ARG A 225 -22.10 -10.79 23.67
CA ARG A 225 -23.21 -10.02 24.24
C ARG A 225 -24.39 -10.94 24.59
N GLY A 226 -24.98 -10.75 25.78
CA GLY A 226 -26.14 -11.53 26.24
C GLY A 226 -25.81 -12.91 26.85
N LYS A 227 -24.53 -13.32 26.90
CA LYS A 227 -24.12 -14.55 27.57
C LYS A 227 -23.56 -14.25 28.96
N ARG A 228 -24.02 -14.99 29.97
CA ARG A 228 -23.57 -14.84 31.37
C ARG A 228 -22.49 -15.87 31.68
N LYS A 229 -21.28 -15.39 31.97
CA LYS A 229 -20.17 -16.24 32.44
C LYS A 229 -20.48 -16.81 33.82
N THR A 230 -20.17 -18.10 34.00
CA THR A 230 -20.13 -18.72 35.33
C THR A 230 -19.03 -18.07 36.17
N GLU A 231 -19.12 -18.18 37.49
CA GLU A 231 -18.13 -17.59 38.38
C GLU A 231 -16.75 -18.24 38.20
N ILE A 232 -16.68 -19.56 37.99
CA ILE A 232 -15.41 -20.26 37.70
C ILE A 232 -14.79 -19.73 36.40
N GLN A 233 -15.59 -19.51 35.36
CA GLN A 233 -15.10 -18.91 34.11
C GLN A 233 -14.58 -17.48 34.33
N ARG A 234 -15.16 -16.70 35.25
CA ARG A 234 -14.64 -15.35 35.57
C ARG A 234 -13.27 -15.42 36.24
N TRP A 235 -13.10 -16.35 37.19
CA TRP A 235 -11.80 -16.59 37.83
C TRP A 235 -10.77 -17.08 36.81
N TYR A 236 -11.14 -18.04 35.96
CA TYR A 236 -10.30 -18.53 34.87
C TYR A 236 -9.84 -17.39 33.95
N ASP A 237 -10.77 -16.57 33.45
CA ASP A 237 -10.44 -15.45 32.55
C ASP A 237 -9.55 -14.40 33.26
N LEU A 238 -9.77 -14.17 34.56
CA LEU A 238 -8.97 -13.23 35.36
C LEU A 238 -7.52 -13.72 35.49
N PHE A 239 -7.33 -14.97 35.93
CA PHE A 239 -6.00 -15.56 36.10
C PHE A 239 -5.29 -15.78 34.75
N LEU A 240 -6.04 -16.08 33.68
CA LEU A 240 -5.49 -16.12 32.32
C LEU A 240 -4.98 -14.73 31.88
N GLY A 241 -5.71 -13.66 32.25
CA GLY A 241 -5.25 -12.29 32.06
C GLY A 241 -3.97 -11.97 32.84
N TYR A 242 -3.82 -12.50 34.05
CA TYR A 242 -2.59 -12.36 34.84
C TYR A 242 -1.42 -13.14 34.24
N TYR A 243 -1.65 -14.40 33.85
CA TYR A 243 -0.68 -15.24 33.17
C TYR A 243 -0.13 -14.54 31.92
N THR A 244 -1.01 -14.13 31.01
CA THR A 244 -0.61 -13.49 29.74
C THR A 244 0.20 -12.21 29.96
N LYS A 245 -0.13 -11.42 31.00
CA LYS A 245 0.62 -10.20 31.33
C LYS A 245 1.97 -10.48 31.97
N LEU A 246 2.07 -11.49 32.85
CA LEU A 246 3.34 -11.88 33.42
C LEU A 246 4.28 -12.48 32.37
N ASP A 247 3.77 -13.33 31.49
CA ASP A 247 4.52 -13.92 30.37
C ASP A 247 5.07 -12.81 29.45
N GLU A 248 4.24 -11.81 29.11
CA GLU A 248 4.69 -10.63 28.36
C GLU A 248 5.82 -9.87 29.10
N TYR A 249 5.72 -9.68 30.42
CA TYR A 249 6.75 -9.00 31.19
C TYR A 249 8.05 -9.79 31.29
N GLU A 250 7.97 -11.11 31.48
CA GLU A 250 9.12 -12.00 31.52
C GLU A 250 9.85 -12.03 30.18
N PHE A 251 9.10 -12.14 29.08
CA PHE A 251 9.63 -12.06 27.72
C PHE A 251 10.42 -10.76 27.50
N TRP A 252 9.82 -9.59 27.80
CA TRP A 252 10.51 -8.32 27.57
C TRP A 252 11.70 -8.10 28.50
N LEU A 253 11.63 -8.56 29.76
CA LEU A 253 12.77 -8.49 30.67
C LEU A 253 13.93 -9.38 30.21
N PHE A 254 13.63 -10.54 29.63
CA PHE A 254 14.62 -11.41 29.01
C PHE A 254 15.29 -10.74 27.81
N ILE A 255 14.50 -10.20 26.87
CA ILE A 255 15.02 -9.51 25.67
C ILE A 255 15.87 -8.29 26.02
N ILE A 256 15.42 -7.45 26.96
CA ILE A 256 16.18 -6.26 27.37
C ILE A 256 17.51 -6.66 28.04
N GLY A 257 17.48 -7.70 28.88
CA GLY A 257 18.63 -8.18 29.62
C GLY A 257 19.02 -7.28 30.80
N ASN A 258 20.23 -7.52 31.34
CA ASN A 258 20.72 -6.81 32.52
C ASN A 258 21.39 -5.48 32.19
N ASP A 259 22.04 -5.39 31.02
CA ASP A 259 22.90 -4.26 30.66
C ASP A 259 22.14 -3.05 30.09
N ARG A 260 20.85 -3.23 29.74
CA ARG A 260 20.04 -2.22 29.06
C ARG A 260 18.79 -1.85 29.86
N ASN A 261 18.30 -0.62 29.64
CA ASN A 261 17.10 -0.09 30.29
C ASN A 261 15.88 -0.02 29.35
N SER A 262 16.07 -0.21 28.05
CA SER A 262 15.02 -0.18 27.03
C SER A 262 15.41 -0.98 25.80
N CYS A 263 14.43 -1.33 24.97
CA CYS A 263 14.64 -1.88 23.63
C CYS A 263 13.48 -1.47 22.70
N SER A 264 13.66 -1.53 21.38
CA SER A 264 12.54 -1.42 20.44
C SER A 264 11.82 -2.76 20.28
N LYS A 265 10.52 -2.69 19.99
CA LYS A 265 9.66 -3.85 19.74
C LYS A 265 9.97 -4.56 18.42
N ILE A 266 10.53 -3.83 17.45
CA ILE A 266 10.82 -4.33 16.11
C ILE A 266 12.31 -4.63 15.97
N ASP A 267 13.15 -3.74 16.51
CA ASP A 267 14.60 -3.88 16.54
C ASP A 267 15.05 -3.99 18.00
N HIS A 268 15.24 -5.22 18.47
CA HIS A 268 15.58 -5.47 19.88
C HIS A 268 16.97 -4.98 20.27
N ASP A 269 17.82 -4.58 19.32
CA ASP A 269 19.15 -4.02 19.58
C ASP A 269 19.13 -2.50 19.72
N ALA A 270 18.11 -1.84 19.15
CA ALA A 270 17.91 -0.42 19.31
C ALA A 270 17.45 -0.05 20.73
N THR A 271 18.19 0.86 21.37
CA THR A 271 17.88 1.40 22.71
C THR A 271 17.51 2.87 22.63
N MET A 272 16.72 3.34 23.60
CA MET A 272 16.37 4.75 23.74
C MET A 272 16.53 5.22 25.18
N CYS A 273 17.11 6.40 25.35
CA CYS A 273 17.11 7.10 26.62
C CYS A 273 15.76 7.81 26.82
N ALA A 274 15.18 7.71 28.01
CA ALA A 274 14.03 8.54 28.38
C ALA A 274 14.51 9.99 28.58
N THR A 275 14.12 10.92 27.71
CA THR A 275 14.46 12.35 27.84
C THR A 275 13.42 13.10 28.67
N LYS A 276 13.83 14.20 29.33
CA LYS A 276 12.96 15.04 30.18
C LYS A 276 11.76 15.68 29.45
N ILE A 277 11.81 15.71 28.11
CA ILE A 277 10.71 16.13 27.25
C ILE A 277 10.70 15.14 26.09
N ASP A 278 9.95 14.07 26.25
CA ASP A 278 9.47 13.27 25.15
C ASP A 278 7.94 13.17 25.23
N PHE A 279 7.33 12.62 24.20
CA PHE A 279 5.88 12.39 24.18
C PHE A 279 5.40 11.47 25.33
N TYR A 280 6.30 10.77 26.03
CA TYR A 280 6.07 9.89 27.17
C TYR A 280 6.14 10.61 28.53
N CYS A 281 6.37 11.93 28.58
CA CYS A 281 6.42 12.72 29.83
C CYS A 281 5.12 12.76 30.64
N ASN A 282 3.99 12.27 30.11
CA ASN A 282 2.76 12.07 30.90
C ASN A 282 2.73 10.74 31.67
N THR A 283 3.81 9.94 31.65
CA THR A 283 3.84 8.62 32.32
C THR A 283 4.20 8.64 33.81
N GLY A 284 4.44 9.83 34.39
CA GLY A 284 4.59 9.99 35.84
C GLY A 284 5.85 9.36 36.45
N LEU A 285 6.90 9.18 35.65
CA LEU A 285 8.23 8.81 36.15
C LEU A 285 9.07 10.08 36.25
N SER A 286 9.04 10.67 37.44
CA SER A 286 10.05 11.61 37.95
C SER A 286 10.88 10.92 39.02
#